data_AF-A0A7C4A4Y4-F1
#
_entry.id   AF-A0A7C4A4Y4-F1
#
_cell.length_a   1.000
_cell.length_b   1.000
_cell.length_c   1.000
_cell.angle_alpha   90.00
_cell.angle_beta   90.00
_cell.angle_gamma   90.00
#
_symmetry.space_group_name_H-M   'P 1'
#
loop_
_entity.id
_entity.type
_entity.pdbx_description
1 polymer ?
#
loop_
_entity_poly.entity_id
_entity_poly.type
_entity_poly.pdbx_seq_one_letter_code
_entity_poly.pdbx_strand_id
1 'polypeptide(L)'
;MGKQSLLRSLPSVDSILNAQMLRDLTGTVPRTLILQSVRAVLAAIRAKIQSGDMPMEGELSADAMAAKAYSRVLAISAPSLRRVVNATGIIVHTGLGRAVLPESAQRAICDIASGYCNLEIDTSTGSRGSRATHYQELLASLCNTESALAVNNNAAAVLLALNTLAAGKEVIVSRGELVEIGGTFRMPDIMARAGARLVEVGTTNRTRISDYEQALSEETALIMRVHSSNFRMIGFTESPSLSDIVNLAKRHKVLVMHDLGSGSLIDLSQFGLKGEPIVDQSVKAGVDIVTFSGDKLLGGPQAGLIVGRSDLIAQMQRNPLARALRVSKVVIAALEATLKLYLNPETLICSIPTLAYIARPLPQIEQQARRLRRRLIKCLPSNVKVELLRGFSEVGGGALPGEQLPTRLVALSADSAGPMEIARRFRNADPPVFGRVGEERFLLDMRTVQEEEIKQIEHAAVQVLAS
;
A
#
# COMPACT_ATOMS: atom_id res chain seq x y z
N MET A 1 -23.97 -47.30 -4.89
CA MET A 1 -24.10 -47.40 -3.41
C MET A 1 -25.11 -46.36 -2.92
N GLY A 2 -26.00 -46.69 -1.98
CA GLY A 2 -26.91 -45.68 -1.39
C GLY A 2 -26.20 -44.73 -0.42
N LYS A 3 -26.75 -43.53 -0.18
CA LYS A 3 -26.18 -42.50 0.71
C LYS A 3 -25.71 -43.04 2.07
N GLN A 4 -26.50 -43.94 2.67
CA GLN A 4 -26.21 -44.54 3.98
C GLN A 4 -25.01 -45.50 3.94
N SER A 5 -24.78 -46.16 2.80
CA SER A 5 -23.60 -47.01 2.58
C SER A 5 -22.32 -46.19 2.48
N LEU A 6 -22.36 -45.04 1.81
CA LEU A 6 -21.22 -44.13 1.68
C LEU A 6 -20.84 -43.44 2.98
N LEU A 7 -21.83 -43.09 3.82
CA LEU A 7 -21.56 -42.53 5.14
C LEU A 7 -20.90 -43.56 6.07
N ARG A 8 -21.26 -44.83 5.95
CA ARG A 8 -20.65 -45.93 6.72
C ARG A 8 -19.23 -46.28 6.25
N SER A 9 -18.88 -46.01 5.00
CA SER A 9 -17.54 -46.25 4.47
C SER A 9 -16.52 -45.16 4.80
N LEU A 10 -16.92 -44.12 5.56
CA LEU A 10 -15.98 -43.10 6.03
C LEU A 10 -14.99 -43.68 7.05
N PRO A 11 -13.67 -43.47 6.89
CA PRO A 11 -12.67 -43.96 7.82
C PRO A 11 -12.79 -43.26 9.18
N SER A 12 -12.33 -43.93 10.23
CA SER A 12 -12.27 -43.34 11.57
C SER A 12 -11.26 -42.20 11.62
N VAL A 13 -11.45 -41.27 12.56
CA VAL A 13 -10.49 -40.17 12.79
C VAL A 13 -9.10 -40.73 13.07
N ASP A 14 -8.99 -41.79 13.88
CA ASP A 14 -7.71 -42.43 14.21
C ASP A 14 -7.05 -43.09 12.99
N SER A 15 -7.83 -43.67 12.08
CA SER A 15 -7.30 -44.23 10.84
C SER A 15 -6.65 -43.15 9.97
N ILE A 16 -7.30 -41.99 9.82
CA ILE A 16 -6.76 -40.86 9.06
C ILE A 16 -5.51 -40.30 9.76
N LEU A 17 -5.56 -40.09 11.08
CA LEU A 17 -4.44 -39.53 11.85
C LEU A 17 -3.17 -40.39 11.79
N ASN A 18 -3.30 -41.70 11.58
CA ASN A 18 -2.18 -42.62 11.46
C ASN A 18 -1.53 -42.65 10.07
N ALA A 19 -2.06 -41.91 9.09
CA ALA A 19 -1.41 -41.77 7.79
C ALA A 19 -0.05 -41.09 7.95
N GLN A 20 0.98 -41.62 7.26
CA GLN A 20 2.37 -41.20 7.44
C GLN A 20 2.54 -39.68 7.27
N MET A 21 1.94 -39.09 6.23
CA MET A 21 2.02 -37.65 5.96
C MET A 21 1.52 -36.76 7.10
N LEU A 22 0.53 -37.21 7.88
CA LEU A 22 0.02 -36.46 9.04
C LEU A 22 0.89 -36.71 10.28
N ARG A 23 1.45 -37.92 10.41
CA ARG A 23 2.42 -38.22 11.47
C ARG A 23 3.70 -37.42 11.32
N ASP A 24 4.16 -37.19 10.09
CA ASP A 24 5.35 -36.37 9.79
C ASP A 24 5.18 -34.90 10.20
N LEU A 25 3.93 -34.42 10.38
CA LEU A 25 3.65 -33.08 10.92
C LEU A 25 3.70 -33.03 12.46
N THR A 26 3.81 -34.18 13.13
CA THR A 26 3.82 -34.25 14.58
C THR A 26 5.15 -33.69 15.09
N GLY A 27 5.09 -32.67 15.94
CA GLY A 27 6.28 -31.98 16.48
C GLY A 27 6.59 -30.65 15.79
N THR A 28 6.13 -30.45 14.54
CA THR A 28 6.19 -29.15 13.85
C THR A 28 4.87 -28.39 13.93
N VAL A 29 3.75 -29.10 13.97
CA VAL A 29 2.40 -28.54 14.06
C VAL A 29 1.69 -29.04 15.32
N PRO A 30 0.93 -28.18 16.04
CA PRO A 30 0.11 -28.62 17.16
C PRO A 30 -0.88 -29.73 16.75
N ARG A 31 -0.88 -30.85 17.48
CA ARG A 31 -1.81 -31.98 17.24
C ARG A 31 -3.27 -31.56 17.18
N THR A 32 -3.65 -30.53 17.93
CA THR A 32 -4.99 -29.93 17.91
C THR A 32 -5.40 -29.44 16.52
N LEU A 33 -4.48 -28.81 15.78
CA LEU A 33 -4.73 -28.32 14.43
C LEU A 33 -4.88 -29.47 13.42
N ILE A 34 -4.06 -30.52 13.55
CA ILE A 34 -4.15 -31.73 12.74
C ILE A 34 -5.52 -32.39 12.94
N LEU A 35 -5.91 -32.59 14.20
CA LEU A 35 -7.20 -33.18 14.56
C LEU A 35 -8.39 -32.34 14.06
N GLN A 36 -8.35 -31.02 14.22
CA GLN A 36 -9.38 -30.12 13.71
C GLN A 36 -9.48 -30.19 12.18
N SER A 37 -8.36 -30.29 11.48
CA SER A 37 -8.32 -30.40 10.02
C SER A 37 -8.92 -31.72 9.52
N VAL A 38 -8.59 -32.84 10.17
CA VAL A 38 -9.21 -34.14 9.88
C VAL A 38 -10.72 -34.10 10.10
N ARG A 39 -11.18 -33.54 11.24
CA ARG A 39 -12.61 -33.40 11.54
C ARG A 39 -13.33 -32.52 10.52
N ALA A 40 -12.72 -31.42 10.10
CA ALA A 40 -13.29 -30.52 9.10
C ALA A 40 -13.42 -31.18 7.72
N VAL A 41 -12.40 -31.95 7.28
CA VAL A 41 -12.46 -32.72 6.02
C VAL A 41 -13.57 -33.76 6.07
N LEU A 42 -13.67 -34.52 7.17
CA LEU A 42 -14.75 -35.48 7.36
C LEU A 42 -16.13 -34.81 7.35
N ALA A 43 -16.29 -33.67 8.02
CA ALA A 43 -17.55 -32.92 8.02
C ALA A 43 -17.94 -32.43 6.62
N ALA A 44 -16.98 -31.91 5.85
CA ALA A 44 -17.23 -31.47 4.47
C ALA A 44 -17.65 -32.63 3.55
N ILE A 45 -17.00 -33.79 3.66
CA ILE A 45 -17.37 -34.98 2.88
C ILE A 45 -18.74 -35.52 3.30
N ARG A 46 -19.05 -35.53 4.61
CA ARG A 46 -20.40 -35.90 5.10
C ARG A 46 -21.47 -34.98 4.51
N ALA A 47 -21.23 -33.67 4.48
CA ALA A 47 -22.16 -32.69 3.91
C ALA A 47 -22.39 -32.94 2.41
N LYS A 48 -21.33 -33.21 1.64
CA LYS A 48 -21.43 -33.57 0.20
C LYS A 48 -22.30 -34.83 -0.03
N ILE A 49 -22.02 -35.90 0.71
CA ILE A 49 -22.80 -37.15 0.60
C ILE A 49 -24.28 -36.90 0.94
N GLN A 50 -24.55 -36.08 1.97
CA GLN A 50 -25.92 -35.73 2.37
C GLN A 50 -26.64 -34.92 1.29
N SER A 51 -25.98 -33.94 0.68
CA SER A 51 -26.55 -33.13 -0.41
C SER A 51 -26.74 -33.90 -1.72
N GLY A 52 -26.26 -35.16 -1.79
CA GLY A 52 -26.39 -36.01 -2.97
C GLY A 52 -25.26 -35.86 -3.98
N ASP A 53 -24.21 -35.13 -3.62
CA ASP A 53 -22.97 -35.09 -4.39
C ASP A 53 -22.17 -36.37 -4.08
N MET A 54 -22.04 -37.24 -5.08
CA MET A 54 -21.44 -38.56 -4.91
C MET A 54 -19.93 -38.45 -5.01
N PRO A 55 -19.18 -38.83 -3.96
CA PRO A 55 -17.72 -38.76 -3.97
C PRO A 55 -17.15 -39.66 -5.06
N MET A 56 -16.04 -39.23 -5.67
CA MET A 56 -15.34 -40.01 -6.68
C MET A 56 -14.71 -41.28 -6.08
N GLU A 57 -14.41 -42.26 -6.92
CA GLU A 57 -13.76 -43.49 -6.50
C GLU A 57 -12.41 -43.19 -5.82
N GLY A 58 -12.16 -43.81 -4.66
CA GLY A 58 -10.97 -43.57 -3.85
C GLY A 58 -11.00 -42.32 -2.96
N GLU A 59 -11.96 -41.41 -3.13
CA GLU A 59 -12.06 -40.16 -2.34
C GLU A 59 -12.40 -40.41 -0.86
N LEU A 60 -12.97 -41.58 -0.55
CA LEU A 60 -13.33 -42.02 0.80
C LEU A 60 -12.22 -42.80 1.52
N SER A 61 -11.04 -42.98 0.90
CA SER A 61 -9.93 -43.67 1.56
C SER A 61 -9.31 -42.82 2.69
N ALA A 62 -8.70 -43.49 3.67
CA ALA A 62 -7.98 -42.81 4.75
C ALA A 62 -6.85 -41.93 4.19
N ASP A 63 -6.13 -42.39 3.16
CA ASP A 63 -5.03 -41.66 2.53
C ASP A 63 -5.52 -40.43 1.76
N ALA A 64 -6.64 -40.52 1.03
CA ALA A 64 -7.21 -39.36 0.33
C ALA A 64 -7.69 -38.28 1.31
N MET A 65 -8.30 -38.69 2.42
CA MET A 65 -8.71 -37.77 3.48
C MET A 65 -7.51 -37.21 4.24
N ALA A 66 -6.47 -38.01 4.46
CA ALA A 66 -5.22 -37.57 5.05
C ALA A 66 -4.54 -36.54 4.17
N ALA A 67 -4.50 -36.73 2.85
CA ALA A 67 -3.95 -35.75 1.90
C ALA A 67 -4.72 -34.42 1.94
N LYS A 68 -6.06 -34.46 1.96
CA LYS A 68 -6.88 -33.24 2.12
C LYS A 68 -6.66 -32.56 3.48
N ALA A 69 -6.55 -33.34 4.55
CA ALA A 69 -6.28 -32.82 5.89
C ALA A 69 -4.87 -32.22 5.96
N TYR A 70 -3.88 -32.86 5.35
CA TYR A 70 -2.50 -32.39 5.24
C TYR A 70 -2.44 -31.05 4.52
N SER A 71 -3.04 -30.93 3.32
CA SER A 71 -3.14 -29.67 2.60
C SER A 71 -3.83 -28.58 3.41
N ARG A 72 -4.89 -28.93 4.15
CA ARG A 72 -5.59 -27.99 5.05
C ARG A 72 -4.71 -27.53 6.20
N VAL A 73 -3.96 -28.44 6.84
CA VAL A 73 -3.02 -28.09 7.91
C VAL A 73 -1.96 -27.13 7.37
N LEU A 74 -1.33 -27.45 6.24
CA LEU A 74 -0.34 -26.56 5.62
C LEU A 74 -0.93 -25.19 5.30
N ALA A 75 -2.16 -25.13 4.78
CA ALA A 75 -2.83 -23.87 4.47
C ALA A 75 -3.15 -23.01 5.71
N ILE A 76 -3.51 -23.64 6.85
CA ILE A 76 -3.77 -22.92 8.10
C ILE A 76 -2.46 -22.51 8.80
N SER A 77 -1.43 -23.36 8.71
CA SER A 77 -0.11 -23.09 9.27
C SER A 77 0.68 -22.05 8.48
N ALA A 78 0.35 -21.84 7.20
CA ALA A 78 0.98 -20.83 6.37
C ALA A 78 0.57 -19.41 6.81
N PRO A 79 1.51 -18.44 6.86
CA PRO A 79 1.17 -17.05 7.07
C PRO A 79 0.18 -16.54 6.01
N SER A 80 -0.91 -15.91 6.45
CA SER A 80 -1.86 -15.26 5.53
C SER A 80 -1.27 -14.01 4.88
N LEU A 81 -0.36 -13.32 5.59
CA LEU A 81 0.47 -12.24 5.06
C LEU A 81 1.83 -12.81 4.68
N ARG A 82 2.17 -12.75 3.40
CA ARG A 82 3.40 -13.31 2.83
C ARG A 82 4.03 -12.33 1.85
N ARG A 83 5.35 -12.43 1.68
CA ARG A 83 6.04 -11.73 0.58
C ARG A 83 5.50 -12.23 -0.75
N VAL A 84 5.37 -11.32 -1.70
CA VAL A 84 4.95 -11.62 -3.07
C VAL A 84 5.88 -10.91 -4.05
N VAL A 85 5.93 -11.40 -5.29
CA VAL A 85 6.58 -10.70 -6.40
C VAL A 85 5.56 -9.80 -7.08
N ASN A 86 5.84 -8.49 -7.11
CA ASN A 86 5.04 -7.52 -7.83
C ASN A 86 5.55 -7.40 -9.28
N ALA A 87 4.92 -8.12 -10.20
CA ALA A 87 5.09 -7.95 -11.65
C ALA A 87 3.87 -7.24 -12.27
N THR A 88 3.12 -6.48 -11.46
CA THR A 88 2.02 -5.66 -11.96
C THR A 88 2.51 -4.33 -12.49
N GLY A 89 3.75 -3.90 -12.25
CA GLY A 89 4.25 -2.60 -12.69
C GLY A 89 3.53 -1.39 -12.10
N ILE A 90 2.71 -1.60 -11.06
CA ILE A 90 2.18 -0.53 -10.22
C ILE A 90 3.16 -0.36 -9.07
N ILE A 91 3.83 0.79 -9.00
CA ILE A 91 4.95 1.02 -8.07
C ILE A 91 4.45 1.14 -6.63
N VAL A 92 3.51 2.04 -6.37
CA VAL A 92 2.83 2.26 -5.08
C VAL A 92 1.50 1.50 -5.11
N HIS A 93 1.59 0.17 -5.07
CA HIS A 93 0.41 -0.70 -5.17
C HIS A 93 -0.31 -0.82 -3.80
N THR A 94 -1.49 -0.21 -3.67
CA THR A 94 -2.26 -0.20 -2.41
C THR A 94 -2.56 -1.59 -1.87
N GLY A 95 -2.95 -2.54 -2.72
CA GLY A 95 -3.20 -3.93 -2.32
C GLY A 95 -1.97 -4.80 -2.02
N LEU A 96 -0.76 -4.37 -2.40
CA LEU A 96 0.49 -5.12 -2.19
C LEU A 96 1.42 -4.42 -1.16
N GLY A 97 0.88 -3.46 -0.39
CA GLY A 97 1.61 -2.84 0.71
C GLY A 97 2.32 -1.51 0.38
N ARG A 98 2.02 -0.87 -0.77
CA ARG A 98 2.56 0.44 -1.18
C ARG A 98 4.09 0.44 -1.32
N ALA A 99 4.78 1.38 -0.66
CA ALA A 99 6.23 1.55 -0.76
C ALA A 99 7.00 0.38 -0.13
N VAL A 100 8.01 -0.09 -0.84
CA VAL A 100 9.00 -1.02 -0.29
C VAL A 100 10.00 -0.21 0.52
N LEU A 101 10.19 -0.59 1.79
CA LEU A 101 11.13 0.10 2.67
C LEU A 101 12.57 -0.04 2.16
N PRO A 102 13.39 1.02 2.22
CA PRO A 102 14.81 0.93 1.93
C PRO A 102 15.52 0.03 2.94
N GLU A 103 16.66 -0.55 2.56
CA GLU A 103 17.40 -1.49 3.40
C GLU A 103 17.80 -0.87 4.76
N SER A 104 18.17 0.40 4.77
CA SER A 104 18.48 1.15 6.01
C SER A 104 17.30 1.16 6.98
N ALA A 105 16.07 1.36 6.48
CA ALA A 105 14.86 1.33 7.29
C ALA A 105 14.53 -0.08 7.79
N GLN A 106 14.74 -1.12 6.96
CA GLN A 106 14.55 -2.51 7.38
C GLN A 106 15.51 -2.87 8.52
N ARG A 107 16.80 -2.50 8.40
CA ARG A 107 17.80 -2.73 9.46
C ARG A 107 17.46 -1.96 10.74
N ALA A 108 17.04 -0.69 10.63
CA ALA A 108 16.62 0.12 11.77
C ALA A 108 15.42 -0.49 12.51
N ILE A 109 14.45 -1.06 11.78
CA ILE A 109 13.34 -1.81 12.38
C ILE A 109 13.85 -3.01 13.17
N CYS A 110 14.68 -3.85 12.56
CA CYS A 110 15.20 -5.06 13.21
C CYS A 110 15.95 -4.72 14.50
N ASP A 111 16.81 -3.70 14.46
CA ASP A 111 17.58 -3.25 15.62
C ASP A 111 16.67 -2.79 16.77
N ILE A 112 15.76 -1.84 16.50
CA ILE A 112 14.86 -1.26 17.51
C ILE A 112 13.81 -2.27 18.01
N ALA A 113 13.41 -3.24 17.18
CA ALA A 113 12.47 -4.28 17.59
C ALA A 113 13.10 -5.32 18.52
N SER A 114 14.42 -5.54 18.42
CA SER A 114 15.11 -6.62 19.13
C SER A 114 15.36 -6.35 20.62
N GLY A 115 15.20 -5.10 21.08
CA GLY A 115 15.45 -4.72 22.47
C GLY A 115 14.69 -3.50 22.98
N TYR A 116 15.09 -3.04 24.16
CA TYR A 116 14.69 -1.74 24.72
C TYR A 116 15.36 -0.60 23.94
N CYS A 117 14.72 0.57 23.90
CA CYS A 117 15.26 1.75 23.23
C CYS A 117 14.88 3.05 23.97
N ASN A 118 15.59 4.13 23.67
CA ASN A 118 15.38 5.49 24.20
C ASN A 118 14.17 6.21 23.57
N LEU A 119 13.07 5.49 23.35
CA LEU A 119 11.91 6.02 22.61
C LEU A 119 11.32 7.29 23.22
N GLU A 120 11.16 7.34 24.54
CA GLU A 120 10.61 8.47 25.30
C GLU A 120 11.52 8.86 26.47
N ILE A 121 12.82 8.62 26.36
CA ILE A 121 13.81 8.97 27.38
C ILE A 121 14.88 9.84 26.74
N ASP A 122 15.12 11.00 27.33
CA ASP A 122 16.25 11.84 26.98
C ASP A 122 17.53 11.23 27.57
N THR A 123 18.51 10.94 26.71
CA THR A 123 19.73 10.23 27.12
C THR A 123 20.71 11.11 27.88
N SER A 124 20.56 12.44 27.84
CA SER A 124 21.42 13.38 28.57
C SER A 124 20.93 13.60 30.00
N THR A 125 19.62 13.62 30.21
CA THR A 125 18.99 13.90 31.52
C THR A 125 18.44 12.65 32.21
N GLY A 126 18.18 11.57 31.48
CA GLY A 126 17.47 10.39 31.98
C GLY A 126 15.96 10.61 32.21
N SER A 127 15.45 11.80 31.89
CA SER A 127 14.06 12.18 32.10
C SER A 127 13.16 11.75 30.93
N ARG A 128 11.83 11.80 31.15
CA ARG A 128 10.86 11.49 30.10
C ARG A 128 10.88 12.57 29.01
N GLY A 129 11.15 12.16 27.77
CA GLY A 129 11.18 13.00 26.59
C GLY A 129 10.02 12.77 25.63
N SER A 130 10.03 13.52 24.52
CA SER A 130 9.10 13.31 23.41
C SER A 130 9.66 12.30 22.41
N ARG A 131 8.81 11.36 21.96
CA ARG A 131 9.18 10.47 20.84
C ARG A 131 9.33 11.20 19.51
N ALA A 132 8.82 12.42 19.39
CA ALA A 132 8.93 13.21 18.17
C ALA A 132 10.37 13.67 17.91
N THR A 133 11.20 13.78 18.95
CA THR A 133 12.60 14.20 18.87
C THR A 133 13.41 13.40 17.83
N HIS A 134 13.07 12.13 17.61
CA HIS A 134 13.77 11.24 16.68
C HIS A 134 13.56 11.57 15.20
N TYR A 135 12.53 12.34 14.83
CA TYR A 135 12.24 12.66 13.43
C TYR A 135 11.85 14.12 13.17
N GLN A 136 11.41 14.87 14.18
CA GLN A 136 10.74 16.15 14.01
C GLN A 136 11.65 17.19 13.34
N GLU A 137 12.87 17.37 13.86
CA GLU A 137 13.82 18.34 13.31
C GLU A 137 14.23 17.99 11.88
N LEU A 138 14.54 16.71 11.64
CA LEU A 138 14.91 16.21 10.33
C LEU A 138 13.79 16.40 9.30
N LEU A 139 12.55 16.03 9.67
CA LEU A 139 11.39 16.19 8.80
C LEU A 139 11.08 17.67 8.52
N ALA A 140 11.12 18.51 9.54
CA ALA A 140 10.86 19.94 9.42
C ALA A 140 11.90 20.61 8.50
N SER A 141 13.18 20.28 8.69
CA SER A 141 14.30 20.76 7.87
C SER A 141 14.16 20.33 6.41
N LEU A 142 13.91 19.05 6.15
CA LEU A 142 13.70 18.54 4.79
C LEU A 142 12.50 19.17 4.08
N CYS A 143 11.50 19.65 4.83
CA CYS A 143 10.31 20.29 4.28
C CYS A 143 10.38 21.82 4.29
N ASN A 144 11.48 22.42 4.76
CA ASN A 144 11.62 23.87 4.95
C ASN A 144 10.52 24.50 5.83
N THR A 145 10.15 23.82 6.93
CA THR A 145 9.07 24.25 7.85
C THR A 145 9.58 24.45 9.27
N GLU A 146 8.79 25.14 10.09
CA GLU A 146 9.16 25.42 11.49
C GLU A 146 9.10 24.18 12.39
N SER A 147 8.16 23.26 12.13
CA SER A 147 7.98 22.06 12.93
C SER A 147 7.23 20.97 12.18
N ALA A 148 7.24 19.77 12.76
CA ALA A 148 6.62 18.59 12.17
C ALA A 148 6.04 17.62 13.22
N LEU A 149 5.08 16.80 12.79
CA LEU A 149 4.47 15.75 13.59
C LEU A 149 4.16 14.53 12.71
N ALA A 150 4.35 13.32 13.27
CA ALA A 150 3.97 12.07 12.64
C ALA A 150 2.86 11.38 13.43
N VAL A 151 1.80 10.97 12.73
CA VAL A 151 0.68 10.18 13.23
C VAL A 151 0.50 8.91 12.39
N ASN A 152 -0.46 8.06 12.75
CA ASN A 152 -0.62 6.71 12.22
C ASN A 152 -0.67 6.61 10.67
N ASN A 153 -1.39 7.52 10.01
CA ASN A 153 -1.51 7.61 8.56
C ASN A 153 -2.03 9.01 8.16
N ASN A 154 -2.06 9.34 6.87
CA ASN A 154 -2.50 10.67 6.43
C ASN A 154 -3.98 10.97 6.75
N ALA A 155 -4.84 9.96 6.77
CA ALA A 155 -6.22 10.15 7.21
C ALA A 155 -6.30 10.63 8.67
N ALA A 156 -5.46 10.08 9.54
CA ALA A 156 -5.30 10.52 10.91
C ALA A 156 -4.68 11.92 11.00
N ALA A 157 -3.78 12.28 10.08
CA ALA A 157 -3.20 13.63 10.02
C ALA A 157 -4.26 14.67 9.70
N VAL A 158 -5.10 14.42 8.68
CA VAL A 158 -6.22 15.26 8.31
C VAL A 158 -7.23 15.37 9.46
N LEU A 159 -7.62 14.24 10.07
CA LEU A 159 -8.53 14.21 11.21
C LEU A 159 -8.01 15.05 12.39
N LEU A 160 -6.73 14.88 12.75
CA LEU A 160 -6.12 15.59 13.87
C LEU A 160 -6.02 17.10 13.59
N ALA A 161 -5.61 17.49 12.39
CA ALA A 161 -5.49 18.89 12.00
C ALA A 161 -6.85 19.58 12.02
N LEU A 162 -7.87 19.00 11.37
CA LEU A 162 -9.22 19.55 11.34
C LEU A 162 -9.84 19.61 12.74
N ASN A 163 -9.69 18.57 13.55
CA ASN A 163 -10.24 18.56 14.90
C ASN A 163 -9.58 19.60 15.80
N THR A 164 -8.27 19.78 15.67
CA THR A 164 -7.53 20.76 16.48
C THR A 164 -7.83 22.19 16.06
N LEU A 165 -7.89 22.46 14.75
CA LEU A 165 -7.90 23.81 14.21
C LEU A 165 -9.31 24.34 13.89
N ALA A 166 -10.28 23.45 13.67
CA ALA A 166 -11.59 23.82 13.13
C ALA A 166 -12.78 23.06 13.74
N ALA A 167 -12.61 22.35 14.87
CA ALA A 167 -13.76 21.75 15.55
C ALA A 167 -14.78 22.82 15.98
N GLY A 168 -16.04 22.61 15.60
CA GLY A 168 -17.12 23.57 15.83
C GLY A 168 -17.04 24.83 14.98
N LYS A 169 -16.22 24.86 13.92
CA LYS A 169 -16.05 26.01 13.01
C LYS A 169 -16.14 25.59 11.54
N GLU A 170 -16.22 26.57 10.65
CA GLU A 170 -16.35 26.34 9.21
C GLU A 170 -15.00 26.06 8.54
N VAL A 171 -15.01 25.08 7.63
CA VAL A 171 -13.89 24.72 6.77
C VAL A 171 -14.35 24.78 5.31
N ILE A 172 -13.77 25.71 4.57
CA ILE A 172 -14.11 25.94 3.16
C ILE A 172 -13.27 25.01 2.28
N VAL A 173 -13.89 24.28 1.36
CA VAL A 173 -13.22 23.38 0.41
C VAL A 173 -13.96 23.35 -0.93
N SER A 174 -13.21 23.19 -2.02
CA SER A 174 -13.80 23.04 -3.35
C SER A 174 -14.62 21.75 -3.46
N ARG A 175 -15.81 21.82 -4.08
CA ARG A 175 -16.66 20.64 -4.31
C ARG A 175 -15.94 19.57 -5.15
N GLY A 176 -15.07 19.97 -6.06
CA GLY A 176 -14.23 19.07 -6.87
C GLY A 176 -13.13 18.34 -6.09
N GLU A 177 -12.91 18.72 -4.82
CA GLU A 177 -11.86 18.21 -3.94
C GLU A 177 -12.40 17.29 -2.82
N LEU A 178 -13.70 17.02 -2.80
CA LEU A 178 -14.33 16.10 -1.86
C LEU A 178 -14.11 14.65 -2.30
N VAL A 179 -12.88 14.19 -2.14
CA VAL A 179 -12.39 12.90 -2.67
C VAL A 179 -12.80 11.70 -1.83
N GLU A 180 -12.91 10.55 -2.50
CA GLU A 180 -12.92 9.23 -1.87
C GLU A 180 -11.65 8.45 -2.25
N ILE A 181 -10.93 7.94 -1.25
CA ILE A 181 -9.66 7.21 -1.44
C ILE A 181 -9.77 5.84 -0.77
N GLY A 182 -9.44 4.77 -1.51
CA GLY A 182 -9.33 3.42 -0.95
C GLY A 182 -10.63 2.82 -0.41
N GLY A 183 -11.79 3.32 -0.83
CA GLY A 183 -13.13 2.74 -0.59
C GLY A 183 -13.78 3.03 0.77
N THR A 184 -13.04 3.55 1.76
CA THR A 184 -13.60 3.89 3.09
C THR A 184 -13.20 5.26 3.60
N PHE A 185 -12.20 5.91 2.99
CA PHE A 185 -11.84 7.29 3.33
C PHE A 185 -12.59 8.24 2.40
N ARG A 186 -13.53 8.99 2.95
CA ARG A 186 -14.29 10.04 2.26
C ARG A 186 -14.03 11.36 2.97
N MET A 187 -13.57 12.36 2.24
CA MET A 187 -13.22 13.66 2.84
C MET A 187 -14.38 14.28 3.66
N PRO A 188 -15.64 14.31 3.17
CA PRO A 188 -16.77 14.82 3.96
C PRO A 188 -16.98 14.07 5.29
N ASP A 189 -16.87 12.74 5.27
CA ASP A 189 -17.08 11.91 6.45
C ASP A 189 -15.99 12.17 7.51
N ILE A 190 -14.74 12.36 7.08
CA ILE A 190 -13.62 12.68 7.98
C ILE A 190 -13.76 14.09 8.55
N MET A 191 -14.14 15.08 7.75
CA MET A 191 -14.39 16.44 8.22
C MET A 191 -15.49 16.47 9.27
N ALA A 192 -16.60 15.77 9.03
CA ALA A 192 -17.69 15.64 10.00
C ALA A 192 -17.22 14.96 11.30
N ARG A 193 -16.42 13.89 11.21
CA ARG A 193 -15.85 13.20 12.38
C ARG A 193 -14.83 14.05 13.15
N ALA A 194 -14.13 14.95 12.46
CA ALA A 194 -13.25 15.92 13.08
C ALA A 194 -14.02 17.00 13.87
N GLY A 195 -15.33 17.12 13.64
CA GLY A 195 -16.18 18.18 14.21
C GLY A 195 -16.15 19.48 13.40
N ALA A 196 -15.57 19.47 12.20
CA ALA A 196 -15.56 20.61 11.31
C ALA A 196 -16.89 20.74 10.56
N ARG A 197 -17.39 21.97 10.38
CA ARG A 197 -18.53 22.26 9.50
C ARG A 197 -18.02 22.45 8.07
N LEU A 198 -18.36 21.50 7.20
CA LEU A 198 -18.02 21.55 5.78
C LEU A 198 -18.76 22.69 5.08
N VAL A 199 -18.02 23.60 4.43
CA VAL A 199 -18.56 24.62 3.52
C VAL A 199 -18.01 24.36 2.12
N GLU A 200 -18.85 23.81 1.25
CA GLU A 200 -18.48 23.46 -0.12
C GLU A 200 -18.61 24.67 -1.06
N VAL A 201 -17.59 24.95 -1.86
CA VAL A 201 -17.60 26.05 -2.84
C VAL A 201 -17.38 25.58 -4.27
N GLY A 202 -17.79 26.41 -5.22
CA GLY A 202 -17.66 26.13 -6.65
C GLY A 202 -18.49 24.91 -7.11
N THR A 203 -18.03 24.29 -8.19
CA THR A 203 -18.64 23.12 -8.81
C THR A 203 -17.62 21.99 -8.91
N THR A 204 -18.06 20.80 -9.32
CA THR A 204 -17.18 19.63 -9.45
C THR A 204 -15.97 19.92 -10.34
N ASN A 205 -16.20 20.52 -11.52
CA ASN A 205 -15.16 20.75 -12.51
C ASN A 205 -14.55 22.16 -12.46
N ARG A 206 -15.28 23.18 -11.96
CA ARG A 206 -14.82 24.56 -11.93
C ARG A 206 -15.05 25.20 -10.56
N THR A 207 -13.95 25.64 -9.97
CA THR A 207 -13.94 26.47 -8.76
C THR A 207 -13.05 27.67 -9.03
N ARG A 208 -13.48 28.85 -8.57
CA ARG A 208 -12.76 30.12 -8.71
C ARG A 208 -12.44 30.69 -7.34
N ILE A 209 -11.48 31.61 -7.30
CA ILE A 209 -11.13 32.30 -6.05
C ILE A 209 -12.30 33.09 -5.46
N SER A 210 -13.20 33.61 -6.31
CA SER A 210 -14.42 34.30 -5.89
C SER A 210 -15.39 33.40 -5.13
N ASP A 211 -15.41 32.09 -5.43
CA ASP A 211 -16.29 31.14 -4.75
C ASP A 211 -15.83 30.94 -3.29
N TYR A 212 -14.51 30.95 -3.05
CA TYR A 212 -13.95 30.95 -1.69
C TYR A 212 -14.24 32.27 -0.97
N GLU A 213 -14.02 33.41 -1.64
CA GLU A 213 -14.20 34.74 -1.03
C GLU A 213 -15.64 34.98 -0.58
N GLN A 214 -16.63 34.56 -1.37
CA GLN A 214 -18.06 34.69 -1.03
C GLN A 214 -18.50 33.79 0.14
N ALA A 215 -17.79 32.69 0.39
CA ALA A 215 -18.12 31.74 1.45
C ALA A 215 -17.47 32.08 2.79
N LEU A 216 -16.56 33.07 2.83
CA LEU A 216 -15.91 33.49 4.06
C LEU A 216 -16.93 34.11 5.03
N SER A 217 -16.80 33.74 6.30
CA SER A 217 -17.63 34.20 7.41
C SER A 217 -16.77 34.40 8.67
N GLU A 218 -17.35 34.99 9.71
CA GLU A 218 -16.71 35.08 11.03
C GLU A 218 -16.46 33.70 11.67
N GLU A 219 -17.21 32.68 11.24
CA GLU A 219 -17.10 31.30 11.70
C GLU A 219 -16.04 30.50 10.94
N THR A 220 -15.45 31.06 9.88
CA THR A 220 -14.43 30.37 9.08
C THR A 220 -13.12 30.26 9.83
N ALA A 221 -12.69 29.02 10.10
CA ALA A 221 -11.40 28.75 10.73
C ALA A 221 -10.30 28.43 9.71
N LEU A 222 -10.68 27.76 8.62
CA LEU A 222 -9.73 27.10 7.73
C LEU A 222 -10.23 27.08 6.28
N ILE A 223 -9.34 27.33 5.34
CA ILE A 223 -9.52 26.94 3.94
C ILE A 223 -8.69 25.67 3.71
N MET A 224 -9.34 24.62 3.25
CA MET A 224 -8.71 23.35 2.94
C MET A 224 -8.53 23.20 1.43
N ARG A 225 -7.32 22.85 1.02
CA ARG A 225 -6.99 22.37 -0.33
C ARG A 225 -6.70 20.88 -0.26
N VAL A 226 -7.23 20.10 -1.19
CA VAL A 226 -6.98 18.65 -1.29
C VAL A 226 -6.45 18.29 -2.66
N HIS A 227 -5.31 17.58 -2.72
CA HIS A 227 -4.77 17.08 -3.99
C HIS A 227 -5.58 15.87 -4.49
N SER A 228 -5.97 15.89 -5.75
CA SER A 228 -6.66 14.78 -6.42
C SER A 228 -5.69 13.65 -6.77
N SER A 229 -5.18 12.96 -5.75
CA SER A 229 -4.09 11.98 -5.88
C SER A 229 -4.49 10.63 -6.50
N ASN A 230 -5.78 10.35 -6.69
CA ASN A 230 -6.29 9.07 -7.18
C ASN A 230 -7.21 9.14 -8.39
N PHE A 231 -7.52 10.35 -8.88
CA PHE A 231 -8.29 10.56 -10.10
C PHE A 231 -7.88 11.88 -10.77
N ARG A 232 -8.27 12.06 -12.03
CA ARG A 232 -8.08 13.30 -12.76
C ARG A 232 -9.36 13.68 -13.48
N MET A 233 -9.72 14.96 -13.41
CA MET A 233 -10.81 15.51 -14.23
C MET A 233 -10.25 15.98 -15.57
N ILE A 234 -10.90 15.57 -16.66
CA ILE A 234 -10.53 15.91 -18.05
C ILE A 234 -11.70 16.67 -18.67
N GLY A 235 -11.40 17.73 -19.42
CA GLY A 235 -12.40 18.60 -20.08
C GLY A 235 -12.31 20.04 -19.59
N PHE A 236 -13.45 20.72 -19.47
CA PHE A 236 -13.53 22.10 -18.96
C PHE A 236 -13.35 22.13 -17.44
N THR A 237 -12.11 22.22 -16.99
CA THR A 237 -11.76 22.31 -15.58
C THR A 237 -11.12 23.65 -15.23
N GLU A 238 -11.36 24.12 -14.01
CA GLU A 238 -10.80 25.37 -13.49
C GLU A 238 -10.60 25.23 -11.98
N SER A 239 -9.43 25.59 -11.49
CA SER A 239 -9.10 25.60 -10.06
C SER A 239 -8.22 26.81 -9.78
N PRO A 240 -8.44 27.57 -8.68
CA PRO A 240 -7.52 28.63 -8.31
C PRO A 240 -6.14 28.05 -7.96
N SER A 241 -5.10 28.87 -8.12
CA SER A 241 -3.77 28.47 -7.67
C SER A 241 -3.72 28.43 -6.14
N LEU A 242 -2.81 27.64 -5.58
CA LEU A 242 -2.61 27.59 -4.13
C LEU A 242 -2.22 28.95 -3.57
N SER A 243 -1.41 29.73 -4.31
CA SER A 243 -1.02 31.09 -3.95
C SER A 243 -2.21 32.04 -3.87
N ASP A 244 -3.19 31.92 -4.76
CA ASP A 244 -4.41 32.74 -4.71
C ASP A 244 -5.21 32.46 -3.43
N ILE A 245 -5.37 31.17 -3.09
CA ILE A 245 -6.03 30.75 -1.85
C ILE A 245 -5.30 31.31 -0.62
N VAL A 246 -3.98 31.17 -0.56
CA VAL A 246 -3.18 31.68 0.56
C VAL A 246 -3.28 33.21 0.66
N ASN A 247 -3.23 33.93 -0.44
CA ASN A 247 -3.37 35.40 -0.45
C ASN A 247 -4.76 35.83 0.03
N LEU A 248 -5.81 35.14 -0.38
CA LEU A 248 -7.17 35.38 0.12
C LEU A 248 -7.26 35.14 1.64
N ALA A 249 -6.74 34.01 2.11
CA ALA A 249 -6.77 33.62 3.51
C ALA A 249 -6.00 34.60 4.41
N LYS A 250 -4.82 35.07 3.96
CA LYS A 250 -4.02 36.09 4.67
C LYS A 250 -4.78 37.40 4.85
N ARG A 251 -5.48 37.88 3.82
CA ARG A 251 -6.30 39.11 3.90
C ARG A 251 -7.40 39.01 4.96
N HIS A 252 -7.93 37.81 5.18
CA HIS A 252 -9.02 37.53 6.11
C HIS A 252 -8.59 36.87 7.42
N LYS A 253 -7.27 36.67 7.63
CA LYS A 253 -6.68 36.01 8.82
C LYS A 253 -7.24 34.59 9.07
N VAL A 254 -7.51 33.85 8.00
CA VAL A 254 -7.96 32.45 8.03
C VAL A 254 -6.77 31.53 7.77
N LEU A 255 -6.74 30.36 8.40
CA LEU A 255 -5.68 29.37 8.18
C LEU A 255 -5.84 28.67 6.83
N VAL A 256 -4.74 28.20 6.24
CA VAL A 256 -4.75 27.32 5.07
C VAL A 256 -4.12 25.98 5.41
N MET A 257 -4.84 24.90 5.10
CA MET A 257 -4.32 23.55 5.16
C MET A 257 -4.30 22.95 3.75
N HIS A 258 -3.18 22.32 3.37
CA HIS A 258 -3.06 21.56 2.13
C HIS A 258 -2.86 20.08 2.43
N ASP A 259 -3.88 19.27 2.14
CA ASP A 259 -3.72 17.82 2.09
C ASP A 259 -3.11 17.41 0.75
N LEU A 260 -1.78 17.33 0.72
CA LEU A 260 -0.99 16.94 -0.45
C LEU A 260 -1.12 15.44 -0.71
N GLY A 261 -1.28 14.65 0.34
CA GLY A 261 -1.63 13.23 0.26
C GLY A 261 -0.50 12.28 -0.18
N SER A 262 0.20 12.56 -1.28
CA SER A 262 1.21 11.68 -1.90
C SER A 262 2.58 11.69 -1.22
N GLY A 263 2.95 12.82 -0.61
CA GLY A 263 4.20 12.98 0.11
C GLY A 263 5.45 13.07 -0.75
N SER A 264 5.35 13.66 -1.95
CA SER A 264 6.55 13.88 -2.77
C SER A 264 7.43 14.99 -2.18
N LEU A 265 8.68 14.66 -1.88
CA LEU A 265 9.70 15.65 -1.47
C LEU A 265 10.60 16.10 -2.64
N ILE A 266 10.52 15.43 -3.78
CA ILE A 266 11.32 15.76 -4.97
C ILE A 266 10.42 15.99 -6.18
N ASP A 267 10.91 16.78 -7.13
CA ASP A 267 10.22 16.97 -8.40
C ASP A 267 10.38 15.73 -9.28
N LEU A 268 9.26 15.09 -9.63
CA LEU A 268 9.24 13.89 -10.48
C LEU A 268 9.18 14.23 -11.98
N SER A 269 9.08 15.52 -12.35
CA SER A 269 9.06 15.96 -13.74
C SER A 269 10.35 15.57 -14.49
N GLN A 270 11.47 15.47 -13.77
CA GLN A 270 12.74 14.95 -14.27
C GLN A 270 12.66 13.50 -14.79
N PHE A 271 11.65 12.74 -14.38
CA PHE A 271 11.37 11.37 -14.83
C PHE A 271 10.20 11.30 -15.83
N GLY A 272 9.73 12.45 -16.32
CA GLY A 272 8.60 12.55 -17.24
C GLY A 272 7.23 12.57 -16.56
N LEU A 273 7.17 12.60 -15.22
CA LEU A 273 5.92 12.61 -14.45
C LEU A 273 5.57 14.04 -14.04
N LYS A 274 4.56 14.64 -14.68
CA LYS A 274 4.20 16.05 -14.45
C LYS A 274 3.00 16.19 -13.54
N GLY A 275 2.91 17.35 -12.88
CA GLY A 275 1.70 17.77 -12.15
C GLY A 275 1.59 17.26 -10.72
N GLU A 276 2.58 16.52 -10.22
CA GLU A 276 2.60 16.13 -8.81
C GLU A 276 3.12 17.28 -7.94
N PRO A 277 2.32 17.76 -6.96
CA PRO A 277 2.79 18.77 -6.03
C PRO A 277 3.86 18.19 -5.12
N ILE A 278 4.90 19.00 -4.86
CA ILE A 278 5.90 18.70 -3.84
C ILE A 278 5.63 19.49 -2.57
N VAL A 279 6.04 18.95 -1.42
CA VAL A 279 5.81 19.58 -0.12
C VAL A 279 6.36 21.01 -0.08
N ASP A 280 7.58 21.21 -0.59
CA ASP A 280 8.25 22.52 -0.64
C ASP A 280 7.47 23.58 -1.44
N GLN A 281 6.77 23.21 -2.52
CA GLN A 281 5.92 24.15 -3.26
C GLN A 281 4.75 24.65 -2.42
N SER A 282 4.16 23.77 -1.60
CA SER A 282 3.04 24.12 -0.72
C SER A 282 3.50 25.05 0.40
N VAL A 283 4.67 24.76 0.97
CA VAL A 283 5.28 25.57 2.02
C VAL A 283 5.66 26.96 1.49
N LYS A 284 6.30 27.04 0.31
CA LYS A 284 6.65 28.31 -0.35
C LYS A 284 5.43 29.15 -0.73
N ALA A 285 4.30 28.52 -1.05
CA ALA A 285 3.04 29.24 -1.28
C ALA A 285 2.52 29.93 0.00
N GLY A 286 2.99 29.52 1.18
CA GLY A 286 2.63 30.10 2.47
C GLY A 286 1.46 29.41 3.16
N VAL A 287 1.26 28.11 2.89
CA VAL A 287 0.28 27.27 3.60
C VAL A 287 0.70 27.11 5.06
N ASP A 288 -0.25 27.17 6.00
CA ASP A 288 0.04 27.05 7.44
C ASP A 288 0.37 25.62 7.85
N ILE A 289 -0.33 24.63 7.29
CA ILE A 289 -0.13 23.18 7.54
C ILE A 289 -0.23 22.38 6.25
N VAL A 290 0.73 21.48 6.02
CA VAL A 290 0.69 20.50 4.92
C VAL A 290 0.62 19.09 5.50
N THR A 291 -0.28 18.26 4.97
CA THR A 291 -0.40 16.83 5.35
C THR A 291 -0.12 15.89 4.19
N PHE A 292 0.59 14.79 4.46
CA PHE A 292 0.87 13.77 3.45
C PHE A 292 1.19 12.38 4.02
N SER A 293 1.17 11.36 3.17
CA SER A 293 1.49 9.98 3.54
C SER A 293 2.99 9.69 3.48
N GLY A 294 3.51 8.93 4.46
CA GLY A 294 4.91 8.48 4.48
C GLY A 294 5.21 7.26 3.61
N ASP A 295 4.21 6.46 3.23
CA ASP A 295 4.35 5.19 2.50
C ASP A 295 3.95 5.26 1.03
N LYS A 296 3.94 6.47 0.47
CA LYS A 296 3.68 6.72 -0.95
C LYS A 296 4.97 7.17 -1.64
N LEU A 297 5.05 8.42 -2.09
CA LEU A 297 6.20 8.94 -2.84
C LEU A 297 7.42 9.23 -1.95
N LEU A 298 7.22 9.39 -0.64
CA LEU A 298 8.32 9.44 0.33
C LEU A 298 9.09 8.10 0.39
N GLY A 299 8.46 6.98 0.06
CA GLY A 299 9.11 5.66 0.09
C GLY A 299 9.43 5.13 1.48
N GLY A 300 8.78 5.64 2.52
CA GLY A 300 8.97 5.26 3.91
C GLY A 300 7.86 4.34 4.47
N PRO A 301 7.73 4.22 5.79
CA PRO A 301 6.68 3.44 6.44
C PRO A 301 5.34 4.18 6.43
N GLN A 302 4.25 3.46 6.73
CA GLN A 302 2.95 4.11 6.90
C GLN A 302 3.02 5.13 8.05
N ALA A 303 2.80 6.38 7.70
CA ALA A 303 2.68 7.51 8.62
C ALA A 303 1.85 8.62 7.96
N GLY A 304 1.19 9.43 8.77
CA GLY A 304 0.65 10.73 8.38
C GLY A 304 1.60 11.80 8.86
N LEU A 305 2.18 12.53 7.94
CA LEU A 305 3.17 13.56 8.22
C LEU A 305 2.49 14.92 8.12
N ILE A 306 2.66 15.71 9.16
CA ILE A 306 2.12 17.07 9.29
C ILE A 306 3.32 17.99 9.43
N VAL A 307 3.46 18.96 8.54
CA VAL A 307 4.56 19.94 8.56
C VAL A 307 3.99 21.35 8.43
N GLY A 308 4.63 22.33 9.05
CA GLY A 308 4.18 23.72 8.97
C GLY A 308 4.59 24.54 10.17
N ARG A 309 3.70 25.45 10.59
CA ARG A 309 3.94 26.37 11.70
C ARG A 309 4.05 25.68 13.05
N SER A 310 5.02 26.10 13.86
CA SER A 310 5.37 25.51 15.15
C SER A 310 4.25 25.64 16.19
N ASP A 311 3.53 26.77 16.22
CA ASP A 311 2.42 27.01 17.15
C ASP A 311 1.24 26.06 16.88
N LEU A 312 0.91 25.81 15.61
CA LEU A 312 -0.17 24.91 15.21
C LEU A 312 0.19 23.44 15.45
N ILE A 313 1.43 23.04 15.15
CA ILE A 313 1.93 21.70 15.46
C ILE A 313 1.90 21.45 16.97
N ALA A 314 2.30 22.42 17.80
CA ALA A 314 2.24 22.30 19.26
C ALA A 314 0.80 22.15 19.77
N GLN A 315 -0.18 22.82 19.17
CA GLN A 315 -1.60 22.61 19.49
C GLN A 315 -2.04 21.17 19.17
N MET A 316 -1.65 20.65 18.00
CA MET A 316 -1.97 19.26 17.61
C MET A 316 -1.33 18.23 18.53
N GLN A 317 -0.10 18.47 19.00
CA GLN A 317 0.57 17.60 19.97
C GLN A 317 -0.15 17.55 21.33
N ARG A 318 -0.80 18.64 21.76
CA ARG A 318 -1.59 18.70 23.00
C ARG A 318 -2.98 18.11 22.87
N ASN A 319 -3.48 17.92 21.65
CA ASN A 319 -4.80 17.32 21.41
C ASN A 319 -4.81 15.85 21.88
N PRO A 320 -5.76 15.42 22.73
CA PRO A 320 -5.86 14.03 23.19
C PRO A 320 -5.92 12.99 22.06
N LEU A 321 -6.47 13.33 20.89
CA LEU A 321 -6.46 12.45 19.72
C LEU A 321 -5.04 12.08 19.27
N ALA A 322 -4.06 12.97 19.44
CA ALA A 322 -2.67 12.67 19.09
C ALA A 322 -2.14 11.44 19.83
N ARG A 323 -2.64 11.17 21.05
CA ARG A 323 -2.27 9.96 21.81
C ARG A 323 -2.84 8.68 21.20
N ALA A 324 -4.06 8.74 20.66
CA ALA A 324 -4.72 7.61 19.99
C ALA A 324 -4.13 7.35 18.60
N LEU A 325 -3.73 8.41 17.90
CA LEU A 325 -3.19 8.38 16.53
C LEU A 325 -1.66 8.25 16.48
N ARG A 326 -1.02 8.00 17.62
CA ARG A 326 0.43 8.03 17.78
C ARG A 326 1.14 6.90 17.02
N VAL A 327 2.24 7.20 16.35
CA VAL A 327 3.08 6.20 15.66
C VAL A 327 3.82 5.28 16.64
N SER A 328 4.09 4.04 16.23
CA SER A 328 4.85 3.05 17.01
C SER A 328 6.37 3.26 16.90
N LYS A 329 7.16 2.61 17.77
CA LYS A 329 8.64 2.68 17.73
C LYS A 329 9.23 2.18 16.40
N VAL A 330 8.59 1.17 15.81
CA VAL A 330 9.00 0.55 14.54
C VAL A 330 8.82 1.54 13.39
N VAL A 331 7.71 2.27 13.38
CA VAL A 331 7.44 3.32 12.38
C VAL A 331 8.42 4.47 12.53
N ILE A 332 8.73 4.90 13.76
CA ILE A 332 9.71 5.98 14.00
C ILE A 332 11.10 5.58 13.47
N ALA A 333 11.57 4.36 13.80
CA ALA A 333 12.87 3.88 13.35
C ALA A 333 12.98 3.85 11.80
N ALA A 334 11.96 3.32 11.14
CA ALA A 334 11.91 3.29 9.68
C ALA A 334 11.79 4.69 9.07
N LEU A 335 10.99 5.57 9.68
CA LEU A 335 10.79 6.94 9.20
C LEU A 335 12.10 7.73 9.28
N GLU A 336 12.76 7.73 10.43
CA GLU A 336 14.05 8.41 10.63
C GLU A 336 15.10 7.91 9.63
N ALA A 337 15.24 6.59 9.50
CA ALA A 337 16.19 5.99 8.56
C ALA A 337 15.88 6.35 7.09
N THR A 338 14.59 6.46 6.73
CA THR A 338 14.16 6.89 5.39
C THR A 338 14.48 8.37 5.17
N LEU A 339 14.15 9.23 6.14
CA LEU A 339 14.41 10.68 6.04
C LEU A 339 15.91 10.97 5.94
N LYS A 340 16.78 10.21 6.62
CA LYS A 340 18.25 10.36 6.49
C LYS A 340 18.76 10.13 5.07
N LEU A 341 18.07 9.32 4.25
CA LEU A 341 18.44 9.13 2.85
C LEU A 341 18.22 10.41 2.04
N TYR A 342 17.20 11.22 2.36
CA TYR A 342 16.93 12.49 1.71
C TYR A 342 18.01 13.56 1.95
N LEU A 343 18.87 13.37 2.95
CA LEU A 343 20.05 14.23 3.16
C LEU A 343 21.15 14.02 2.10
N ASN A 344 21.07 12.96 1.30
CA ASN A 344 22.06 12.63 0.28
C ASN A 344 21.42 12.56 -1.12
N PRO A 345 21.14 13.71 -1.78
CA PRO A 345 20.44 13.75 -3.07
C PRO A 345 21.11 12.90 -4.16
N GLU A 346 22.44 12.79 -4.15
CA GLU A 346 23.22 12.05 -5.15
C GLU A 346 22.92 10.55 -5.17
N THR A 347 22.57 9.96 -4.02
CA THR A 347 22.30 8.51 -3.87
C THR A 347 20.83 8.21 -3.53
N LEU A 348 20.00 9.25 -3.41
CA LEU A 348 18.60 9.13 -3.00
C LEU A 348 17.80 8.18 -3.91
N ILE A 349 17.93 8.37 -5.22
CA ILE A 349 17.18 7.62 -6.24
C ILE A 349 17.48 6.12 -6.15
N CYS A 350 18.74 5.73 -5.95
CA CYS A 350 19.10 4.31 -5.83
C CYS A 350 18.83 3.73 -4.44
N SER A 351 18.77 4.57 -3.40
CA SER A 351 18.57 4.14 -2.02
C SER A 351 17.10 3.89 -1.67
N ILE A 352 16.15 4.63 -2.26
CA ILE A 352 14.71 4.47 -2.02
C ILE A 352 14.08 3.62 -3.13
N PRO A 353 13.55 2.41 -2.84
CA PRO A 353 13.01 1.51 -3.86
C PRO A 353 11.92 2.14 -4.74
N THR A 354 11.00 2.89 -4.15
CA THR A 354 9.94 3.61 -4.90
C THR A 354 10.53 4.53 -5.96
N LEU A 355 11.53 5.34 -5.60
CA LEU A 355 12.20 6.25 -6.52
C LEU A 355 13.05 5.50 -7.55
N ALA A 356 13.72 4.42 -7.14
CA ALA A 356 14.50 3.57 -8.04
C ALA A 356 13.62 2.94 -9.14
N TYR A 357 12.41 2.49 -8.81
CA TYR A 357 11.47 1.97 -9.80
C TYR A 357 11.01 3.07 -10.78
N ILE A 358 10.66 4.25 -10.27
CA ILE A 358 10.24 5.41 -11.08
C ILE A 358 11.36 5.80 -12.06
N ALA A 359 12.57 5.98 -11.55
CA ALA A 359 13.72 6.45 -12.32
C ALA A 359 14.37 5.37 -13.20
N ARG A 360 13.95 4.10 -13.10
CA ARG A 360 14.57 2.98 -13.83
C ARG A 360 14.55 3.24 -15.36
N PRO A 361 15.71 3.31 -16.03
CA PRO A 361 15.76 3.54 -17.48
C PRO A 361 15.13 2.38 -18.27
N LEU A 362 14.38 2.71 -19.32
CA LEU A 362 13.74 1.71 -20.18
C LEU A 362 14.72 0.63 -20.72
N PRO A 363 15.95 0.95 -21.16
CA PRO A 363 16.89 -0.07 -21.64
C PRO A 363 17.21 -1.15 -20.61
N GLN A 364 17.27 -0.81 -19.32
CA GLN A 364 17.51 -1.77 -18.23
C GLN A 364 16.31 -2.70 -18.06
N ILE A 365 15.10 -2.15 -18.13
CA ILE A 365 13.84 -2.92 -18.06
C ILE A 365 13.76 -3.89 -19.25
N GLU A 366 14.11 -3.44 -20.46
CA GLU A 366 14.15 -4.30 -21.64
C GLU A 366 15.16 -5.44 -21.50
N GLN A 367 16.33 -5.17 -20.92
CA GLN A 367 17.34 -6.18 -20.66
C GLN A 367 16.82 -7.26 -19.69
N GLN A 368 16.18 -6.86 -18.59
CA GLN A 368 15.56 -7.79 -17.64
C GLN A 368 14.43 -8.60 -18.28
N ALA A 369 13.57 -7.97 -19.08
CA ALA A 369 12.51 -8.65 -19.81
C ALA A 369 13.05 -9.71 -20.78
N ARG A 370 14.10 -9.38 -21.55
CA ARG A 370 14.79 -10.33 -22.44
C ARG A 370 15.38 -11.50 -21.66
N ARG A 371 15.97 -11.23 -20.48
CA ARG A 371 16.53 -12.26 -19.60
C ARG A 371 15.45 -13.21 -19.10
N LEU A 372 14.35 -12.69 -18.54
CA LEU A 372 13.24 -13.52 -18.08
C LEU A 372 12.65 -14.35 -19.23
N ARG A 373 12.35 -13.75 -20.38
CA ARG A 373 11.86 -14.49 -21.56
C ARG A 373 12.76 -15.66 -21.96
N ARG A 374 14.09 -15.45 -22.00
CA ARG A 374 15.04 -16.52 -22.35
C ARG A 374 15.01 -17.68 -21.36
N ARG A 375 14.77 -17.40 -20.07
CA ARG A 375 14.65 -18.43 -19.03
C ARG A 375 13.34 -19.20 -19.19
N LEU A 376 12.23 -18.49 -19.33
CA LEU A 376 10.90 -19.09 -19.50
C LEU A 376 10.80 -19.98 -20.74
N ILE A 377 11.32 -19.54 -21.91
CA ILE A 377 11.32 -20.37 -23.13
C ILE A 377 12.09 -21.68 -22.95
N LYS A 378 13.11 -21.71 -22.08
CA LYS A 378 13.91 -22.92 -21.86
C LYS A 378 13.24 -23.94 -20.94
N CYS A 379 12.39 -23.49 -20.01
CA CYS A 379 11.81 -24.34 -18.98
C CYS A 379 10.32 -24.63 -19.16
N LEU A 380 9.62 -23.86 -20.00
CA LEU A 380 8.20 -24.05 -20.28
C LEU A 380 7.97 -24.92 -21.52
N PRO A 381 6.87 -25.70 -21.55
CA PRO A 381 6.53 -26.53 -22.70
C PRO A 381 6.15 -25.69 -23.94
N SER A 382 6.20 -26.31 -25.12
CA SER A 382 6.01 -25.65 -26.41
C SER A 382 4.61 -25.05 -26.63
N ASN A 383 3.61 -25.53 -25.88
CA ASN A 383 2.24 -24.99 -25.86
C ASN A 383 2.09 -23.71 -25.02
N VAL A 384 3.19 -23.20 -24.44
CA VAL A 384 3.21 -21.92 -23.73
C VAL A 384 4.00 -20.91 -24.55
N LYS A 385 3.32 -19.86 -25.01
CA LYS A 385 3.92 -18.79 -25.80
C LYS A 385 4.41 -17.67 -24.88
N VAL A 386 5.67 -17.26 -25.07
CA VAL A 386 6.34 -16.20 -24.30
C VAL A 386 6.80 -15.06 -25.20
N GLU A 387 6.17 -13.89 -25.04
CA GLU A 387 6.38 -12.73 -25.91
C GLU A 387 6.89 -11.51 -25.13
N LEU A 388 7.52 -10.58 -25.83
CA LEU A 388 7.89 -9.27 -25.26
C LEU A 388 7.03 -8.19 -25.88
N LEU A 389 6.26 -7.49 -25.05
CA LEU A 389 5.39 -6.40 -25.48
C LEU A 389 5.90 -5.06 -24.96
N ARG A 390 5.64 -3.99 -25.71
CA ARG A 390 5.74 -2.62 -25.17
C ARG A 390 4.50 -2.37 -24.32
N GLY A 391 4.62 -1.54 -23.30
CA GLY A 391 3.48 -1.14 -22.50
C GLY A 391 3.83 0.07 -21.64
N PHE A 392 2.97 0.32 -20.65
CA PHE A 392 3.15 1.38 -19.68
C PHE A 392 2.98 0.85 -18.26
N SER A 393 3.81 1.35 -17.34
CA SER A 393 3.69 1.18 -15.90
C SER A 393 2.99 2.40 -15.31
N GLU A 394 2.43 2.22 -14.11
CA GLU A 394 1.81 3.29 -13.35
C GLU A 394 2.58 3.48 -12.04
N VAL A 395 2.72 4.73 -11.60
CA VAL A 395 3.28 4.99 -10.27
C VAL A 395 2.32 4.48 -9.19
N GLY A 396 1.01 4.55 -9.43
CA GLY A 396 -0.03 3.99 -8.58
C GLY A 396 -1.15 4.99 -8.30
N GLY A 397 -2.36 4.48 -8.15
CA GLY A 397 -3.59 5.27 -8.02
C GLY A 397 -3.74 6.04 -6.70
N GLY A 398 -2.66 6.30 -5.95
CA GLY A 398 -2.69 7.13 -4.74
C GLY A 398 -1.74 8.33 -4.77
N ALA A 399 -1.09 8.58 -5.90
CA ALA A 399 -0.21 9.73 -6.11
C ALA A 399 -0.47 10.39 -7.47
N LEU A 400 -0.25 9.65 -8.57
CA LEU A 400 -0.16 10.20 -9.94
C LEU A 400 -1.16 9.51 -10.90
N PRO A 401 -2.45 9.85 -10.85
CA PRO A 401 -3.48 9.20 -11.65
C PRO A 401 -3.35 9.58 -13.13
N GLY A 402 -3.25 8.58 -14.01
CA GLY A 402 -3.22 8.74 -15.46
C GLY A 402 -1.86 9.04 -16.07
N GLU A 403 -0.82 9.27 -15.26
CA GLU A 403 0.55 9.39 -15.75
C GLU A 403 1.17 8.01 -15.99
N GLN A 404 1.85 7.84 -17.12
CA GLN A 404 2.33 6.56 -17.62
C GLN A 404 3.84 6.56 -17.84
N LEU A 405 4.51 5.50 -17.41
CA LEU A 405 5.94 5.28 -17.64
C LEU A 405 6.14 4.17 -18.67
N PRO A 406 6.80 4.40 -19.81
CA PRO A 406 7.08 3.34 -20.78
C PRO A 406 7.79 2.14 -20.13
N THR A 407 7.38 0.92 -20.47
CA THR A 407 7.94 -0.31 -19.89
C THR A 407 8.02 -1.44 -20.91
N ARG A 408 8.62 -2.56 -20.48
CA ARG A 408 8.66 -3.82 -21.23
C ARG A 408 7.94 -4.91 -20.45
N LEU A 409 6.97 -5.54 -21.11
CA LEU A 409 6.17 -6.63 -20.55
C LEU A 409 6.69 -7.97 -21.07
N VAL A 410 6.66 -8.99 -20.21
CA VAL A 410 6.75 -10.40 -20.62
C VAL A 410 5.33 -10.96 -20.60
N ALA A 411 4.83 -11.33 -21.77
CA ALA A 411 3.47 -11.83 -21.95
C ALA A 411 3.47 -13.35 -22.06
N LEU A 412 2.56 -14.00 -21.32
CA LEU A 412 2.35 -15.43 -21.27
C LEU A 412 0.95 -15.79 -21.76
N SER A 413 0.87 -16.80 -22.59
CA SER A 413 -0.37 -17.44 -23.05
C SER A 413 -0.15 -18.94 -23.19
N ALA A 414 -1.15 -19.74 -22.87
CA ALA A 414 -1.08 -21.19 -22.92
C ALA A 414 -2.39 -21.75 -23.46
N ASP A 415 -2.32 -22.78 -24.30
CA ASP A 415 -3.51 -23.41 -24.88
C ASP A 415 -4.38 -24.12 -23.81
N SER A 416 -3.75 -24.52 -22.70
CA SER A 416 -4.39 -25.25 -21.60
C SER A 416 -5.17 -24.36 -20.61
N ALA A 417 -4.97 -23.04 -20.64
CA ALA A 417 -5.60 -22.13 -19.67
C ALA A 417 -5.70 -20.69 -20.20
N GLY A 418 -6.89 -20.10 -20.03
CA GLY A 418 -7.09 -18.67 -20.28
C GLY A 418 -6.28 -17.78 -19.32
N PRO A 419 -6.07 -16.50 -19.65
CA PRO A 419 -5.16 -15.60 -18.92
C PRO A 419 -5.57 -15.35 -17.46
N MET A 420 -6.88 -15.35 -17.17
CA MET A 420 -7.40 -15.23 -15.80
C MET A 420 -7.02 -16.44 -14.93
N GLU A 421 -7.05 -17.64 -15.52
CA GLU A 421 -6.66 -18.86 -14.83
C GLU A 421 -5.15 -18.91 -14.64
N ILE A 422 -4.35 -18.52 -15.64
CA ILE A 422 -2.90 -18.36 -15.50
C ILE A 422 -2.59 -17.41 -14.33
N ALA A 423 -3.20 -16.22 -14.31
CA ALA A 423 -3.02 -15.25 -13.23
C ALA A 423 -3.42 -15.82 -11.86
N ARG A 424 -4.51 -16.59 -11.79
CA ARG A 424 -4.93 -17.27 -10.55
C ARG A 424 -3.89 -18.27 -10.09
N ARG A 425 -3.31 -19.07 -10.99
CA ARG A 425 -2.28 -20.05 -10.64
C ARG A 425 -1.01 -19.36 -10.15
N PHE A 426 -0.52 -18.31 -10.82
CA PHE A 426 0.63 -17.52 -10.34
C PHE A 426 0.42 -16.89 -8.96
N ARG A 427 -0.80 -16.41 -8.63
CA ARG A 427 -1.12 -15.92 -7.28
C ARG A 427 -1.10 -17.03 -6.20
N ASN A 428 -1.25 -18.29 -6.60
CA ASN A 428 -1.22 -19.44 -5.70
C ASN A 428 0.12 -20.21 -5.74
N ALA A 429 1.06 -19.79 -6.58
CA ALA A 429 2.43 -20.31 -6.59
C ALA A 429 3.20 -19.90 -5.32
N ASP A 430 4.38 -20.50 -5.14
CA ASP A 430 5.30 -20.15 -4.05
C ASP A 430 6.70 -19.78 -4.60
N PRO A 431 7.12 -18.50 -4.56
CA PRO A 431 6.36 -17.37 -4.05
C PRO A 431 5.23 -16.93 -5.00
N PRO A 432 4.18 -16.25 -4.50
CA PRO A 432 3.13 -15.70 -5.33
C PRO A 432 3.65 -14.61 -6.26
N VAL A 433 3.19 -14.61 -7.51
CA VAL A 433 3.50 -13.56 -8.48
C VAL A 433 2.21 -12.89 -8.91
N PHE A 434 2.19 -11.56 -8.81
CA PHE A 434 1.08 -10.74 -9.28
C PHE A 434 1.47 -10.06 -10.58
N GLY A 435 0.71 -10.31 -11.65
CA GLY A 435 0.82 -9.62 -12.93
C GLY A 435 -0.53 -9.02 -13.35
N ARG A 436 -0.61 -8.48 -14.56
CA ARG A 436 -1.85 -7.96 -15.14
C ARG A 436 -2.46 -8.98 -16.10
N VAL A 437 -3.76 -8.86 -16.37
CA VAL A 437 -4.43 -9.55 -17.47
C VAL A 437 -4.84 -8.51 -18.50
N GLY A 438 -4.52 -8.73 -19.77
CA GLY A 438 -4.87 -7.82 -20.86
C GLY A 438 -4.58 -8.44 -22.22
N GLU A 439 -5.39 -8.09 -23.22
CA GLU A 439 -5.30 -8.63 -24.59
C GLU A 439 -5.19 -10.16 -24.65
N GLU A 440 -6.04 -10.87 -23.89
CA GLU A 440 -6.04 -12.34 -23.77
C GLU A 440 -4.72 -12.97 -23.24
N ARG A 441 -3.86 -12.18 -22.57
CA ARG A 441 -2.57 -12.62 -22.05
C ARG A 441 -2.40 -12.32 -20.56
N PHE A 442 -1.57 -13.10 -19.89
CA PHE A 442 -1.03 -12.76 -18.58
C PHE A 442 0.27 -11.98 -18.75
N LEU A 443 0.32 -10.77 -18.20
CA LEU A 443 1.36 -9.78 -18.45
C LEU A 443 2.19 -9.55 -17.18
N LEU A 444 3.50 -9.72 -17.29
CA LEU A 444 4.48 -9.43 -16.24
C LEU A 444 5.23 -8.15 -16.62
N ASP A 445 4.97 -7.07 -15.88
CA ASP A 445 5.66 -5.79 -16.06
C ASP A 445 6.98 -5.79 -15.28
N MET A 446 8.08 -5.62 -16.00
CA MET A 446 9.43 -5.71 -15.44
C MET A 446 9.88 -4.46 -14.68
N ARG A 447 9.07 -3.39 -14.65
CA ARG A 447 9.35 -2.16 -13.89
C ARG A 447 9.58 -2.42 -12.41
N THR A 448 8.72 -3.22 -11.79
CA THR A 448 8.68 -3.48 -10.34
C THR A 448 9.33 -4.80 -9.93
N VAL A 449 9.93 -5.53 -10.88
CA VAL A 449 10.60 -6.80 -10.65
C VAL A 449 12.07 -6.55 -10.34
N GLN A 450 12.56 -7.09 -9.24
CA GLN A 450 13.99 -7.06 -8.91
C GLN A 450 14.76 -8.21 -9.56
N GLU A 451 16.09 -8.07 -9.62
CA GLU A 451 16.96 -9.03 -10.32
C GLU A 451 16.88 -10.43 -9.70
N GLU A 452 16.84 -10.50 -8.37
CA GLU A 452 16.68 -11.74 -7.60
C GLU A 452 15.30 -12.39 -7.81
N GLU A 453 14.28 -11.61 -8.15
CA GLU A 453 12.90 -12.08 -8.33
C GLU A 453 12.68 -12.73 -9.71
N ILE A 454 13.59 -12.54 -10.67
CA ILE A 454 13.53 -13.22 -11.98
C ILE A 454 13.52 -14.75 -11.81
N LYS A 455 14.35 -15.28 -10.89
CA LYS A 455 14.37 -16.73 -10.60
C LYS A 455 13.09 -17.19 -9.91
N GLN A 456 12.49 -16.34 -9.10
CA GLN A 456 11.23 -16.63 -8.41
C GLN A 456 10.07 -16.71 -9.40
N ILE A 457 10.01 -15.79 -10.37
CA ILE A 457 9.01 -15.82 -11.45
C ILE A 457 9.19 -17.07 -12.31
N GLU A 458 10.43 -17.43 -12.65
CA GLU A 458 10.73 -18.67 -13.39
C GLU A 458 10.24 -19.91 -12.63
N HIS A 459 10.54 -20.01 -11.33
CA HIS A 459 10.10 -21.11 -10.50
C HIS A 459 8.57 -21.22 -10.44
N ALA A 460 7.89 -20.09 -10.21
CA ALA A 460 6.43 -20.04 -10.21
C ALA A 460 5.84 -20.43 -11.58
N ALA A 461 6.45 -20.00 -12.68
CA ALA A 461 6.01 -20.36 -14.02
C ALA A 461 6.12 -21.87 -14.28
N VAL A 462 7.23 -22.50 -13.89
CA VAL A 462 7.40 -23.96 -14.00
C VAL A 462 6.35 -24.68 -13.15
N GLN A 463 6.15 -24.23 -11.91
CA GLN A 463 5.16 -24.82 -11.00
C GLN A 463 3.74 -24.84 -11.60
N VAL A 464 3.36 -23.79 -12.34
CA VAL A 464 1.95 -23.58 -12.73
C VAL A 464 1.63 -23.83 -14.21
N LEU A 465 2.66 -23.89 -15.06
CA LEU A 465 2.52 -24.02 -16.52
C LEU A 465 3.31 -25.19 -17.13
N ALA A 466 4.18 -25.88 -16.37
CA ALA A 466 4.89 -27.05 -16.88
C ALA A 466 4.08 -28.37 -16.77
N SER A 467 2.85 -28.30 -16.24
CA SER A 467 1.95 -29.44 -16.05
C SER A 467 0.84 -29.49 -17.10
#